data_AF-A0A6J1X5W5-F1
#
_entry.id   AF-A0A6J1X5W5-F1
#
_cell.length_a   1.000
_cell.length_b   1.000
_cell.length_c   1.000
_cell.angle_alpha   90.00
_cell.angle_beta   90.00
_cell.angle_gamma   90.00
#
_symmetry.space_group_name_H-M   'P 1'
#
loop_
_entity.id
_entity.type
_entity.pdbx_description
1 polymer ?
#
loop_
_entity_poly.entity_id
_entity_poly.type
_entity_poly.pdbx_seq_one_letter_code
_entity_poly.pdbx_strand_id
1 'polypeptide(L)'
;MPTETIGAAPPARAPASKQQQRALLDAMYYAAETDHLDMTLELRALGVPWSLHAWTLSLAAAADASLDHVIDQLLQDFLQVCPSDDSHYSKQFIYECLPLLFNILRYSKKEGTVLLLADILCACYGWEPVPSVAAPAAPPPTPARVDPSYVNNPSLADVTFRVEGRLFYGHKIVLVSESPRLRAMLAPPRPASEALSPASTTPPLVQINDIRYHIFEQVMKYLYSGGCSGLDIPENDVLEVLAAASFFQLLPLQRFCEARAAKTVDLHNLVSVYIHAKVYGATQLLEYCQGFLLQNMVALLTYDDSVKRLLFGKRLPGHNVLGALLTTLQKRIETRKNQAKPR
;
A
#
# COMPACT_ATOMS: atom_id res chain seq x y z
N MET A 1 24.98 -58.79 -43.26
CA MET A 1 24.10 -58.27 -42.20
C MET A 1 24.80 -58.48 -40.87
N PRO A 2 25.60 -57.53 -40.35
CA PRO A 2 26.05 -57.58 -38.98
C PRO A 2 24.97 -56.95 -38.09
N THR A 3 24.59 -57.68 -37.04
CA THR A 3 23.63 -57.28 -36.01
C THR A 3 24.17 -56.10 -35.20
N GLU A 4 23.48 -54.96 -35.26
CA GLU A 4 23.70 -53.83 -34.37
C GLU A 4 23.38 -54.22 -32.92
N THR A 5 24.40 -54.27 -32.07
CA THR A 5 24.24 -54.26 -30.62
C THR A 5 23.69 -52.91 -30.20
N ILE A 6 22.39 -52.90 -29.86
CA ILE A 6 21.70 -51.78 -29.23
C ILE A 6 22.46 -51.43 -27.93
N GLY A 7 23.05 -50.24 -27.90
CA GLY A 7 23.73 -49.70 -26.74
C GLY A 7 22.78 -49.66 -25.54
N ALA A 8 23.19 -50.30 -24.44
CA ALA A 8 22.47 -50.25 -23.18
C ALA A 8 22.29 -48.79 -22.74
N ALA A 9 21.05 -48.44 -22.38
CA ALA A 9 20.76 -47.16 -21.72
C ALA A 9 21.70 -47.00 -20.50
N PRO A 10 22.23 -45.79 -20.25
CA PRO A 10 23.13 -45.57 -19.12
C PRO A 10 22.41 -46.00 -17.83
N PRO A 11 23.13 -46.68 -16.90
CA PRO A 11 22.51 -47.16 -15.68
C PRO A 11 21.92 -45.97 -14.90
N ALA A 12 20.69 -46.13 -14.43
CA ALA A 12 20.07 -45.17 -13.52
C ALA A 12 21.01 -44.92 -12.34
N ARG A 13 21.40 -43.66 -12.14
CA ARG A 13 22.39 -43.24 -11.15
C ARG A 13 21.94 -43.70 -9.77
N ALA A 14 22.76 -44.51 -9.10
CA ALA A 14 22.45 -44.96 -7.74
C ALA A 14 22.20 -43.75 -6.82
N PRO A 15 21.20 -43.81 -5.91
CA PRO A 15 20.94 -42.71 -5.00
C PRO A 15 22.18 -42.40 -4.17
N ALA A 16 22.59 -41.13 -4.14
CA ALA A 16 23.78 -40.67 -3.45
C ALA A 16 23.74 -41.05 -1.96
N SER A 17 24.89 -41.42 -1.39
CA SER A 17 24.97 -41.67 0.05
C SER A 17 24.68 -40.38 0.83
N LYS A 18 24.21 -40.48 2.08
CA LYS A 18 23.99 -39.30 2.95
C LYS A 18 25.22 -38.40 3.06
N GLN A 19 26.41 -38.99 3.08
CA GLN A 19 27.68 -38.26 3.11
C GLN A 19 27.95 -37.54 1.79
N GLN A 20 27.68 -38.18 0.65
CA GLN A 20 27.79 -37.56 -0.67
C GLN A 20 26.79 -36.41 -0.82
N GLN A 21 25.55 -36.58 -0.36
CA GLN A 21 24.54 -35.54 -0.40
C GLN A 21 24.95 -34.30 0.43
N ARG A 22 25.55 -34.52 1.61
CA ARG A 22 26.10 -33.42 2.42
C ARG A 22 27.26 -32.70 1.74
N ALA A 23 28.21 -33.45 1.16
CA ALA A 23 29.32 -32.85 0.43
C ALA A 23 28.86 -32.02 -0.78
N LEU A 24 27.82 -32.48 -1.49
CA LEU A 24 27.22 -31.74 -2.60
C LEU A 24 26.52 -30.45 -2.13
N LEU A 25 25.86 -30.47 -0.97
CA LEU A 25 25.27 -29.28 -0.36
C LEU A 25 26.35 -28.25 0.04
N ASP A 26 27.43 -28.71 0.67
CA ASP A 26 28.55 -27.85 1.05
C ASP A 26 29.21 -27.24 -0.21
N ALA A 27 29.42 -28.04 -1.26
CA ALA A 27 29.95 -27.56 -2.53
C ALA A 27 29.06 -26.48 -3.17
N MET A 28 27.73 -26.67 -3.14
CA MET A 28 26.79 -25.68 -3.68
C MET A 28 26.83 -24.38 -2.87
N TYR A 29 26.95 -24.48 -1.53
CA TYR A 29 27.10 -23.33 -0.66
C TYR A 29 28.37 -22.53 -1.00
N TYR A 30 29.52 -23.21 -1.11
CA TYR A 30 30.79 -22.55 -1.46
C TYR A 30 30.78 -21.96 -2.87
N ALA A 31 30.20 -22.63 -3.85
CA ALA A 31 30.08 -22.12 -5.21
C ALA A 31 29.28 -20.81 -5.25
N ALA A 32 28.15 -20.75 -4.52
CA ALA A 32 27.32 -19.56 -4.43
C ALA A 32 28.04 -18.39 -3.72
N GLU A 33 28.71 -18.65 -2.59
CA GLU A 33 29.50 -17.63 -1.84
C GLU A 33 30.69 -17.06 -2.62
N THR A 34 31.20 -17.84 -3.58
CA THR A 34 32.34 -17.44 -4.43
C THR A 34 31.92 -16.94 -5.80
N ASP A 35 30.62 -16.66 -6.00
CA ASP A 35 30.04 -16.12 -7.24
C ASP A 35 30.22 -17.02 -8.49
N HIS A 36 30.37 -18.34 -8.29
CA HIS A 36 30.42 -19.33 -9.36
C HIS A 36 29.00 -19.83 -9.68
N LEU A 37 28.21 -18.98 -10.33
CA LEU A 37 26.81 -19.25 -10.67
C LEU A 37 26.64 -20.50 -11.56
N ASP A 38 27.53 -20.69 -12.53
CA ASP A 38 27.56 -21.85 -13.42
C ASP A 38 27.68 -23.17 -12.64
N MET A 39 28.67 -23.27 -11.75
CA MET A 39 28.86 -24.44 -10.89
C MET A 39 27.67 -24.68 -9.97
N THR A 40 27.07 -23.60 -9.46
CA THR A 40 25.89 -23.67 -8.59
C THR A 40 24.68 -24.25 -9.34
N LEU A 41 24.45 -23.80 -10.58
CA LEU A 41 23.38 -24.32 -11.44
C LEU A 41 23.64 -25.76 -11.91
N GLU A 42 24.89 -26.14 -12.16
CA GLU A 42 25.25 -27.53 -12.44
C GLU A 42 24.96 -28.45 -11.24
N LEU A 43 25.36 -28.04 -10.03
CA LEU A 43 25.05 -28.78 -8.81
C LEU A 43 23.54 -28.92 -8.60
N ARG A 44 22.76 -27.86 -8.87
CA ARG A 44 21.30 -27.92 -8.89
C ARG A 44 20.79 -28.94 -9.91
N ALA A 45 21.32 -28.96 -11.13
CA ALA A 45 20.94 -29.93 -12.16
C ALA A 45 21.27 -31.39 -11.78
N LEU A 46 22.24 -31.61 -10.88
CA LEU A 46 22.55 -32.93 -10.31
C LEU A 46 21.56 -33.37 -9.21
N GLY A 47 20.55 -32.56 -8.89
CA GLY A 47 19.51 -32.87 -7.91
C GLY A 47 19.81 -32.37 -6.49
N VAL A 48 20.80 -31.49 -6.32
CA VAL A 48 21.05 -30.85 -5.03
C VAL A 48 19.89 -29.87 -4.75
N PRO A 49 19.21 -29.98 -3.60
CA PRO A 49 18.12 -29.08 -3.26
C PRO A 49 18.66 -27.71 -2.88
N TRP A 50 17.91 -26.67 -3.21
CA TRP A 50 18.26 -25.31 -2.83
C TRP A 50 18.26 -25.13 -1.31
N SER A 51 19.26 -24.39 -0.81
CA SER A 51 19.11 -23.65 0.44
C SER A 51 18.68 -22.21 0.11
N LEU A 52 17.96 -21.55 1.01
CA LEU A 52 17.56 -20.15 0.83
C LEU A 52 18.77 -19.26 0.53
N HIS A 53 19.87 -19.49 1.24
CA HIS A 53 21.09 -18.71 1.08
C HIS A 53 21.72 -18.90 -0.31
N ALA A 54 21.97 -20.15 -0.73
CA ALA A 54 22.56 -20.42 -2.04
C ALA A 54 21.67 -19.94 -3.19
N TRP A 55 20.35 -20.09 -3.06
CA TRP A 55 19.39 -19.57 -4.03
C TRP A 55 19.40 -18.04 -4.10
N THR A 56 19.46 -17.35 -2.95
CA THR A 56 19.47 -15.88 -2.90
C THR A 56 20.74 -15.33 -3.55
N LEU A 57 21.91 -15.90 -3.25
CA LEU A 57 23.17 -15.50 -3.89
C LEU A 57 23.17 -15.79 -5.39
N SER A 58 22.67 -16.96 -5.81
CA SER A 58 22.57 -17.30 -7.23
C SER A 58 21.65 -16.34 -8.00
N LEU A 59 20.53 -15.96 -7.39
CA LEU A 59 19.60 -15.00 -7.96
C LEU A 59 20.22 -13.60 -8.05
N ALA A 60 20.99 -13.18 -7.04
CA ALA A 60 21.72 -11.92 -7.05
C ALA A 60 22.77 -11.89 -8.16
N ALA A 61 23.60 -12.93 -8.26
CA ALA A 61 24.60 -13.08 -9.32
C ALA A 61 23.96 -13.05 -10.72
N ALA A 62 22.85 -13.77 -10.91
CA ALA A 62 22.11 -13.76 -12.17
C ALA A 62 21.52 -12.38 -12.51
N ALA A 63 21.03 -11.65 -11.51
CA ALA A 63 20.50 -10.29 -11.67
C ALA A 63 21.61 -9.29 -12.02
N ASP A 64 22.75 -9.34 -11.35
CA ASP A 64 23.91 -8.49 -11.61
C ASP A 64 24.49 -8.74 -13.00
N ALA A 65 24.53 -10.00 -13.43
CA ALA A 65 24.93 -10.40 -14.78
C ALA A 65 23.83 -10.21 -15.85
N SER A 66 22.63 -9.75 -15.46
CA SER A 66 21.47 -9.57 -16.36
C SER A 66 21.09 -10.82 -17.17
N LEU A 67 21.18 -12.00 -16.55
CA LEU A 67 20.88 -13.29 -17.16
C LEU A 67 19.39 -13.64 -17.05
N ASP A 68 18.55 -12.97 -17.84
CA ASP A 68 17.07 -13.07 -17.75
C ASP A 68 16.52 -14.51 -17.73
N HIS A 69 17.08 -15.40 -18.56
CA HIS A 69 16.66 -16.81 -18.59
C HIS A 69 16.94 -17.52 -17.25
N VAL A 70 18.11 -17.25 -16.65
CA VAL A 70 18.51 -17.84 -15.37
C VAL A 70 17.66 -17.26 -14.24
N ILE A 71 17.39 -15.96 -14.27
CA ILE A 71 16.47 -15.31 -13.31
C ILE A 71 15.11 -16.01 -13.34
N ASP A 72 14.51 -16.18 -14.51
CA ASP A 72 13.20 -16.83 -14.62
C ASP A 72 13.22 -18.28 -14.11
N GLN A 73 14.28 -19.04 -14.45
CA GLN A 73 14.46 -20.40 -13.94
C GLN A 73 14.56 -20.44 -12.41
N LEU A 74 15.34 -19.54 -11.81
CA LEU A 74 15.51 -19.45 -10.35
C LEU A 74 14.19 -19.02 -9.67
N LEU A 75 13.45 -18.09 -10.26
CA LEU A 75 12.14 -17.67 -9.75
C LEU A 75 11.11 -18.81 -9.81
N GLN A 76 11.11 -19.62 -10.86
CA GLN A 76 10.25 -20.82 -10.95
C GLN A 76 10.59 -21.86 -9.87
N ASP A 77 11.88 -21.97 -9.52
CA ASP A 77 12.35 -22.84 -8.45
C ASP A 77 11.97 -22.33 -7.03
N PHE A 78 11.46 -21.11 -6.87
CA PHE A 78 11.19 -20.47 -5.58
C PHE A 78 10.31 -21.30 -4.64
N LEU A 79 9.28 -21.96 -5.17
CA LEU A 79 8.35 -22.79 -4.36
C LEU A 79 9.06 -23.96 -3.66
N GLN A 80 10.22 -24.40 -4.17
CA GLN A 80 11.04 -25.43 -3.54
C GLN A 80 11.94 -24.86 -2.42
N VAL A 81 12.19 -23.55 -2.43
CA VAL A 81 13.05 -22.83 -1.49
C VAL A 81 12.26 -22.35 -0.27
N CYS A 82 11.10 -21.76 -0.52
CA CYS A 82 10.15 -21.29 0.50
C CYS A 82 8.80 -21.96 0.27
N PRO A 83 8.57 -23.14 0.87
CA PRO A 83 7.25 -23.74 0.94
C PRO A 83 6.27 -22.77 1.61
N SER A 84 4.98 -22.87 1.28
CA SER A 84 3.92 -21.96 1.71
C SER A 84 3.64 -21.91 3.23
N ASP A 85 4.46 -22.55 4.06
CA ASP A 85 4.36 -22.47 5.51
C ASP A 85 5.24 -21.34 6.08
N ASP A 86 4.75 -20.67 7.13
CA ASP A 86 5.44 -19.52 7.73
C ASP A 86 6.71 -19.90 8.51
N SER A 87 7.02 -21.19 8.65
CA SER A 87 8.18 -21.66 9.42
C SER A 87 9.51 -21.33 8.74
N HIS A 88 9.51 -21.10 7.43
CA HIS A 88 10.69 -20.82 6.62
C HIS A 88 11.02 -19.33 6.45
N TYR A 89 10.18 -18.40 6.93
CA TYR A 89 10.47 -16.96 6.89
C TYR A 89 11.50 -16.55 7.95
N SER A 90 12.77 -16.81 7.60
CA SER A 90 13.96 -16.41 8.35
C SER A 90 14.20 -14.89 8.27
N LYS A 91 15.09 -14.35 9.13
CA LYS A 91 15.53 -12.95 9.00
C LYS A 91 16.18 -12.69 7.64
N GLN A 92 16.97 -13.66 7.17
CA GLN A 92 17.61 -13.60 5.85
C GLN A 92 16.56 -13.43 4.74
N PHE A 93 15.46 -14.18 4.81
CA PHE A 93 14.37 -14.04 3.85
C PHE A 93 13.78 -12.61 3.85
N ILE A 94 13.42 -12.12 5.04
CA ILE A 94 12.72 -10.84 5.20
C ILE A 94 13.61 -9.66 4.81
N TYR A 95 14.90 -9.70 5.16
CA TYR A 95 15.80 -8.54 5.09
C TYR A 95 16.84 -8.59 3.98
N GLU A 96 17.02 -9.73 3.29
CA GLU A 96 17.94 -9.85 2.16
C GLU A 96 17.22 -10.30 0.89
N CYS A 97 16.47 -11.41 0.96
CA CYS A 97 15.77 -11.97 -0.20
C CYS A 97 14.63 -11.06 -0.70
N LEU A 98 13.73 -10.59 0.17
CA LEU A 98 12.64 -9.70 -0.27
C LEU A 98 13.18 -8.41 -0.91
N PRO A 99 14.15 -7.68 -0.34
CA PRO A 99 14.76 -6.53 -1.02
C PRO A 99 15.32 -6.87 -2.40
N LEU A 100 15.99 -8.03 -2.56
CA LEU A 100 16.49 -8.50 -3.86
C LEU A 100 15.34 -8.68 -4.87
N LEU A 101 14.25 -9.37 -4.48
CA LEU A 101 13.07 -9.56 -5.33
C LEU A 101 12.45 -8.23 -5.78
N PHE A 102 12.29 -7.27 -4.86
CA PHE A 102 11.80 -5.94 -5.20
C PHE A 102 12.78 -5.15 -6.07
N ASN A 103 14.09 -5.39 -5.94
CA ASN A 103 15.10 -4.77 -6.78
C ASN A 103 15.03 -5.30 -8.21
N ILE A 104 14.91 -6.62 -8.39
CA ILE A 104 14.71 -7.24 -9.71
C ILE A 104 13.38 -6.76 -10.32
N LEU A 105 12.30 -6.73 -9.53
CA LEU A 105 10.99 -6.23 -9.96
C LEU A 105 11.09 -4.78 -10.48
N ARG A 106 11.83 -3.92 -9.78
CA ARG A 106 12.01 -2.52 -10.14
C ARG A 106 12.65 -2.32 -11.51
N TYR A 107 13.60 -3.16 -11.87
CA TYR A 107 14.44 -2.97 -13.07
C TYR A 107 14.10 -3.91 -14.22
N SER A 108 13.33 -4.97 -13.97
CA SER A 108 12.93 -5.91 -15.01
C SER A 108 12.03 -5.23 -16.05
N LYS A 109 12.36 -5.45 -17.32
CA LYS A 109 11.55 -5.02 -18.47
C LYS A 109 10.73 -6.18 -19.06
N LYS A 110 10.98 -7.40 -18.60
CA LYS A 110 10.36 -8.61 -19.14
C LYS A 110 9.08 -8.90 -18.38
N GLU A 111 7.96 -8.88 -19.10
CA GLU A 111 6.63 -9.08 -18.50
C GLU A 111 6.50 -10.43 -17.79
N GLY A 112 7.05 -11.50 -18.36
CA GLY A 112 7.05 -12.83 -17.72
C GLY A 112 7.74 -12.82 -16.35
N THR A 113 8.93 -12.21 -16.25
CA THR A 113 9.66 -12.08 -14.97
C THR A 113 8.89 -11.24 -13.96
N VAL A 114 8.28 -10.13 -14.40
CA VAL A 114 7.46 -9.26 -13.55
C VAL A 114 6.26 -10.03 -12.97
N LEU A 115 5.60 -10.87 -13.78
CA LEU A 115 4.48 -11.69 -13.33
C LEU A 115 4.91 -12.82 -12.40
N LEU A 116 6.06 -13.47 -12.65
CA LEU A 116 6.63 -14.46 -11.72
C LEU A 116 6.94 -13.83 -10.35
N LEU A 117 7.55 -12.64 -10.34
CA LEU A 117 7.83 -11.90 -9.12
C LEU A 117 6.54 -11.49 -8.41
N ALA A 118 5.53 -11.04 -9.14
CA ALA A 118 4.23 -10.70 -8.57
C ALA A 118 3.56 -11.91 -7.91
N ASP A 119 3.61 -13.08 -8.55
CA ASP A 119 3.07 -14.32 -8.00
C ASP A 119 3.78 -14.73 -6.69
N ILE A 120 5.11 -14.68 -6.69
CA ILE A 120 5.93 -14.91 -5.48
C ILE A 120 5.54 -13.94 -4.37
N LEU A 121 5.44 -12.64 -4.66
CA LEU A 121 5.09 -11.62 -3.66
C LEU A 121 3.66 -11.78 -3.14
N CYS A 122 2.70 -12.18 -3.99
CA CYS A 122 1.35 -12.55 -3.58
C CYS A 122 1.37 -13.74 -2.62
N ALA A 123 2.10 -14.80 -2.96
CA ALA A 123 2.24 -15.98 -2.12
C ALA A 123 2.87 -15.64 -0.76
N CYS A 124 3.89 -14.77 -0.75
CA CYS A 124 4.54 -14.28 0.46
C CYS A 124 3.59 -13.45 1.35
N TYR A 125 2.72 -12.64 0.73
CA TYR A 125 1.73 -11.84 1.47
C TYR A 125 0.70 -12.73 2.17
N GLY A 126 0.24 -13.76 1.48
CA GLY A 126 -0.68 -14.78 1.99
C GLY A 126 -2.16 -14.54 1.67
N TRP A 127 -2.96 -15.55 1.97
CA TRP A 127 -4.40 -15.59 1.69
C TRP A 127 -5.26 -14.90 2.76
N GLU A 128 -4.70 -14.62 3.93
CA GLU A 128 -5.41 -13.91 5.00
C GLU A 128 -5.86 -12.53 4.52
N PRO A 129 -7.07 -12.08 4.89
CA PRO A 129 -7.59 -10.79 4.46
C PRO A 129 -6.67 -9.65 4.92
N VAL A 130 -6.55 -8.62 4.08
CA VAL A 130 -5.83 -7.38 4.41
C VAL A 130 -6.40 -6.80 5.71
N PRO A 131 -5.55 -6.40 6.68
CA PRO A 131 -6.02 -5.80 7.92
C PRO A 131 -6.95 -4.61 7.65
N SER A 132 -8.17 -4.67 8.21
CA SER A 132 -9.17 -3.63 7.97
C SER A 132 -8.73 -2.30 8.57
N VAL A 133 -9.05 -1.20 7.87
CA VAL A 133 -8.91 0.15 8.43
C VAL A 133 -9.90 0.33 9.57
N ALA A 134 -9.42 0.68 10.76
CA ALA A 134 -10.27 0.88 11.92
C ALA A 134 -11.11 2.15 11.72
N ALA A 135 -12.43 2.01 11.80
CA ALA A 135 -13.29 3.17 11.95
C ALA A 135 -12.97 3.87 13.29
N PRO A 136 -13.06 5.21 13.37
CA PRO A 136 -13.00 5.89 14.66
C PRO A 136 -13.98 5.22 15.62
N ALA A 137 -13.52 4.87 16.83
CA ALA A 137 -14.41 4.32 17.85
C ALA A 137 -15.60 5.28 17.99
N ALA A 138 -16.82 4.78 17.81
CA ALA A 138 -18.01 5.59 17.98
C ALA A 138 -17.97 6.12 19.41
N PRO A 139 -17.87 7.44 19.63
CA PRO A 139 -18.07 7.96 20.98
C PRO A 139 -19.46 7.50 21.45
N PRO A 140 -19.67 7.36 22.78
CA PRO A 140 -21.02 7.16 23.30
C PRO A 140 -21.92 8.22 22.68
N PRO A 141 -23.20 7.90 22.36
CA PRO A 141 -24.09 8.82 21.66
C PRO A 141 -24.20 10.12 22.45
N THR A 142 -23.38 11.10 22.10
CA THR A 142 -23.52 12.46 22.59
C THR A 142 -24.62 13.08 21.75
N PRO A 143 -25.60 13.76 22.37
CA PRO A 143 -26.57 14.52 21.61
C PRO A 143 -25.83 15.44 20.64
N ALA A 144 -26.39 15.60 19.43
CA ALA A 144 -25.82 16.51 18.44
C ALA A 144 -25.50 17.84 19.12
N ARG A 145 -24.25 18.30 18.98
CA ARG A 145 -23.78 19.49 19.70
C ARG A 145 -24.61 20.72 19.35
N VAL A 146 -25.12 20.73 18.12
CA VAL A 146 -26.01 21.73 17.56
C VAL A 146 -27.09 21.01 16.75
N ASP A 147 -28.31 21.53 16.78
CA ASP A 147 -29.41 21.02 15.96
C ASP A 147 -29.02 21.06 14.46
N PRO A 148 -29.13 19.94 13.71
CA PRO A 148 -28.80 19.89 12.28
C PRO A 148 -29.51 20.94 11.41
N SER A 149 -30.64 21.48 11.85
CA SER A 149 -31.37 22.57 11.17
C SER A 149 -30.60 23.89 11.08
N TYR A 150 -29.51 24.06 11.85
CA TYR A 150 -28.62 25.22 11.73
C TYR A 150 -27.54 25.08 10.64
N VAL A 151 -27.42 23.91 10.01
CA VAL A 151 -26.52 23.75 8.84
C VAL A 151 -27.05 24.59 7.69
N ASN A 152 -26.21 25.48 7.16
CA ASN A 152 -26.57 26.41 6.06
C ASN A 152 -27.78 27.30 6.36
N ASN A 153 -28.00 27.62 7.64
CA ASN A 153 -29.11 28.46 8.07
C ASN A 153 -28.64 29.91 8.28
N PRO A 154 -29.30 30.93 7.70
CA PRO A 154 -28.93 32.33 7.90
C PRO A 154 -29.25 32.85 9.32
N SER A 155 -30.15 32.20 10.05
CA SER A 155 -30.47 32.57 11.44
C SER A 155 -29.24 32.42 12.32
N LEU A 156 -28.87 33.49 13.03
CA LEU A 156 -27.69 33.56 13.91
C LEU A 156 -26.33 33.36 13.21
N ALA A 157 -26.30 33.30 11.88
CA ALA A 157 -25.06 33.16 11.13
C ALA A 157 -24.18 34.41 11.27
N ASP A 158 -22.94 34.21 11.71
CA ASP A 158 -21.93 35.25 11.93
C ASP A 158 -20.72 35.11 10.98
N VAL A 159 -20.82 34.21 10.00
CA VAL A 159 -19.93 34.03 8.85
C VAL A 159 -20.70 33.52 7.64
N THR A 160 -20.28 33.91 6.44
CA THR A 160 -20.80 33.35 5.18
C THR A 160 -19.64 32.85 4.33
N PHE A 161 -19.80 31.68 3.72
CA PHE A 161 -18.84 31.12 2.76
C PHE A 161 -19.39 31.25 1.35
N ARG A 162 -18.50 31.47 0.38
CA ARG A 162 -18.81 31.37 -1.04
C ARG A 162 -18.14 30.13 -1.60
N VAL A 163 -18.94 29.16 -2.02
CA VAL A 163 -18.51 27.85 -2.53
C VAL A 163 -19.17 27.65 -3.90
N GLU A 164 -18.37 27.46 -4.96
CA GLU A 164 -18.89 27.38 -6.34
C GLU A 164 -19.84 28.54 -6.71
N GLY A 165 -19.56 29.75 -6.21
CA GLY A 165 -20.38 30.94 -6.45
C GLY A 165 -21.67 31.03 -5.62
N ARG A 166 -22.01 29.99 -4.84
CA ARG A 166 -23.19 29.94 -3.96
C ARG A 166 -22.82 30.33 -2.54
N LEU A 167 -23.76 30.96 -1.82
CA LEU A 167 -23.58 31.28 -0.41
C LEU A 167 -23.85 30.04 0.46
N PHE A 168 -23.09 29.94 1.56
CA PHE A 168 -23.27 28.95 2.61
C PHE A 168 -23.15 29.63 3.97
N TYR A 169 -24.21 29.58 4.78
CA TYR A 169 -24.24 30.25 6.08
C TYR A 169 -23.63 29.38 7.18
N GLY A 170 -22.85 29.98 8.08
CA GLY A 170 -22.18 29.25 9.16
C GLY A 170 -22.09 30.03 10.47
N HIS A 171 -21.72 29.32 11.53
CA HIS A 171 -21.62 29.83 12.90
C HIS A 171 -20.19 29.63 13.42
N LYS A 172 -19.42 30.71 13.59
CA LYS A 172 -18.00 30.68 13.95
C LYS A 172 -17.74 29.84 15.20
N ILE A 173 -18.61 29.94 16.21
CA ILE A 173 -18.46 29.20 17.47
C ILE A 173 -18.40 27.68 17.26
N VAL A 174 -19.16 27.16 16.30
CA VAL A 174 -19.18 25.73 15.93
C VAL A 174 -17.92 25.35 15.14
N LEU A 175 -17.50 26.22 14.21
CA LEU A 175 -16.42 25.92 13.27
C LEU A 175 -15.03 26.03 13.91
N VAL A 176 -14.81 27.06 14.73
CA VAL A 176 -13.53 27.36 15.40
C VAL A 176 -13.18 26.31 16.46
N SER A 177 -14.18 25.71 17.13
CA SER A 177 -13.93 24.70 18.16
C SER A 177 -13.37 23.41 17.55
N GLU A 178 -13.93 22.98 16.42
CA GLU A 178 -13.65 21.66 15.83
C GLU A 178 -12.57 21.65 14.73
N SER A 179 -12.39 22.75 13.99
CA SER A 179 -11.43 22.81 12.87
C SER A 179 -10.31 23.82 13.15
N PRO A 180 -9.06 23.37 13.31
CA PRO A 180 -7.91 24.27 13.42
C PRO A 180 -7.72 25.15 12.17
N ARG A 181 -8.01 24.61 10.98
CA ARG A 181 -7.94 25.36 9.72
C ARG A 181 -8.99 26.47 9.67
N LEU A 182 -10.26 26.16 9.97
CA LEU A 182 -11.32 27.19 10.00
C LEU A 182 -11.05 28.21 11.09
N ARG A 183 -10.51 27.80 12.24
CA ARG A 183 -10.06 28.74 13.29
C ARG A 183 -9.04 29.74 12.76
N ALA A 184 -8.05 29.27 12.00
CA ALA A 184 -7.06 30.16 11.38
C ALA A 184 -7.67 31.05 10.28
N MET A 185 -8.58 30.50 9.45
CA MET A 185 -9.25 31.24 8.37
C MET A 185 -10.19 32.33 8.90
N LEU A 186 -10.79 32.12 10.07
CA LEU A 186 -11.78 33.01 10.70
C LEU A 186 -11.18 33.90 11.81
N ALA A 187 -9.88 33.77 12.06
CA ALA A 187 -9.19 34.61 13.03
C ALA A 187 -9.28 36.09 12.61
N PRO A 188 -9.42 37.02 13.57
CA PRO A 188 -9.41 38.43 13.25
C PRO A 188 -8.09 38.82 12.56
N PRO A 189 -8.11 39.80 11.63
CA PRO A 189 -6.89 40.28 10.98
C PRO A 189 -5.84 40.69 12.01
N ARG A 190 -4.58 40.28 11.82
CA ARG A 190 -3.49 40.80 12.65
C ARG A 190 -3.39 42.32 12.44
N PRO A 191 -3.16 43.11 13.50
CA PRO A 191 -2.96 44.55 13.35
C PRO A 191 -1.64 44.80 12.62
N ALA A 192 -1.71 44.94 11.31
CA ALA A 192 -0.64 45.45 10.47
C ALA A 192 -1.16 46.73 9.80
N SER A 193 -0.84 47.85 10.43
CA SER A 193 -1.22 49.23 10.09
C SER A 193 -2.70 49.60 10.24
N GLU A 194 -2.88 50.83 10.68
CA GLU A 194 -4.13 51.50 11.04
C GLU A 194 -5.09 51.59 9.86
N ALA A 195 -6.05 50.67 9.81
CA ALA A 195 -7.32 50.89 9.13
C ALA A 195 -8.40 50.15 9.90
N LEU A 196 -8.94 50.83 10.91
CA LEU A 196 -10.22 50.49 11.53
C LEU A 196 -11.29 50.57 10.44
N SER A 197 -11.50 49.48 9.72
CA SER A 197 -12.70 49.33 8.90
C SER A 197 -13.89 49.35 9.88
N PRO A 198 -14.91 50.20 9.65
CA PRO A 198 -16.08 50.25 10.54
C PRO A 198 -16.67 48.85 10.64
N ALA A 199 -17.23 48.53 11.82
CA ALA A 199 -17.91 47.26 12.08
C ALA A 199 -19.01 47.06 11.02
N SER A 200 -18.69 46.33 9.95
CA SER A 200 -19.66 46.02 8.92
C SER A 200 -20.67 45.08 9.53
N THR A 201 -21.94 45.46 9.51
CA THR A 201 -23.08 44.63 9.95
C THR A 201 -23.22 43.34 9.13
N THR A 202 -22.50 43.23 8.00
CA THR A 202 -22.44 42.05 7.16
C THR A 202 -21.46 41.02 7.72
N PRO A 203 -21.86 39.74 7.82
CA PRO A 203 -20.94 38.67 8.21
C PRO A 203 -19.78 38.58 7.20
N PRO A 204 -18.55 38.27 7.66
CA PRO A 204 -17.40 38.14 6.78
C PRO A 204 -17.66 37.05 5.72
N LEU A 205 -17.36 37.39 4.46
CA LEU A 205 -17.47 36.48 3.32
C LEU A 205 -16.15 35.77 3.08
N VAL A 206 -16.12 34.45 3.25
CA VAL A 206 -14.93 33.61 3.07
C VAL A 206 -15.06 32.81 1.78
N GLN A 207 -14.10 32.95 0.87
CA GLN A 207 -14.07 32.18 -0.37
C GLN A 207 -13.50 30.77 -0.12
N ILE A 208 -14.23 29.74 -0.53
CA ILE A 208 -13.74 28.36 -0.57
C ILE A 208 -13.53 27.99 -2.04
N ASN A 209 -12.29 27.63 -2.38
CA ASN A 209 -11.90 27.19 -3.71
C ASN A 209 -11.64 25.68 -3.70
N ASP A 210 -11.75 25.05 -4.86
CA ASP A 210 -11.37 23.64 -5.10
C ASP A 210 -12.12 22.60 -4.24
N ILE A 211 -13.32 22.95 -3.75
CA ILE A 211 -14.24 22.05 -3.05
C ILE A 211 -15.65 22.26 -3.61
N ARG A 212 -16.29 21.18 -4.05
CA ARG A 212 -17.67 21.20 -4.55
C ARG A 212 -18.66 21.54 -3.44
N TYR A 213 -19.77 22.20 -3.78
CA TYR A 213 -20.73 22.70 -2.79
C TYR A 213 -21.27 21.60 -1.87
N HIS A 214 -21.67 20.45 -2.43
CA HIS A 214 -22.21 19.34 -1.62
C HIS A 214 -21.13 18.65 -0.78
N ILE A 215 -19.87 18.64 -1.21
CA ILE A 215 -18.75 18.15 -0.39
C ILE A 215 -18.54 19.05 0.82
N PHE A 216 -18.57 20.38 0.61
CA PHE A 216 -18.51 21.33 1.72
C PHE A 216 -19.71 21.17 2.67
N GLU A 217 -20.91 20.91 2.13
CA GLU A 217 -22.09 20.62 2.95
C GLU A 217 -21.89 19.38 3.85
N GLN A 218 -21.26 18.32 3.35
CA GLN A 218 -20.95 17.12 4.15
C GLN A 218 -19.96 17.43 5.28
N VAL A 219 -18.94 18.25 5.03
CA VAL A 219 -18.02 18.73 6.06
C VAL A 219 -18.77 19.56 7.11
N MET A 220 -19.69 20.42 6.70
CA MET A 220 -20.49 21.23 7.63
C MET A 220 -21.44 20.35 8.45
N LYS A 221 -22.09 19.35 7.85
CA LYS A 221 -22.91 18.37 8.58
C LYS A 221 -22.11 17.65 9.67
N TYR A 222 -20.85 17.28 9.38
CA TYR A 222 -19.95 16.69 10.37
C TYR A 222 -19.68 17.65 11.54
N LEU A 223 -19.35 18.91 11.23
CA LEU A 223 -19.01 19.92 12.25
C LEU A 223 -20.18 20.22 13.20
N TYR A 224 -21.42 20.25 12.69
CA TYR A 224 -22.60 20.55 13.51
C TYR A 224 -23.09 19.33 14.30
N SER A 225 -23.04 18.15 13.71
CA SER A 225 -23.42 16.91 14.40
C SER A 225 -22.41 16.48 15.47
N GLY A 226 -21.15 16.93 15.35
CA GLY A 226 -20.09 16.63 16.32
C GLY A 226 -19.57 15.20 16.23
N GLY A 227 -19.80 14.52 15.11
CA GLY A 227 -19.39 13.13 14.89
C GLY A 227 -19.77 12.60 13.51
N CYS A 228 -19.49 11.31 13.27
CA CYS A 228 -19.76 10.67 11.97
C CYS A 228 -21.03 9.78 11.95
N SER A 229 -21.68 9.58 13.11
CA SER A 229 -22.76 8.58 13.26
C SER A 229 -24.03 8.87 12.45
N GLY A 230 -24.22 10.11 11.98
CA GLY A 230 -25.34 10.53 11.14
C GLY A 230 -24.94 11.00 9.73
N LEU A 231 -23.70 10.78 9.33
CA LEU A 231 -23.21 11.19 8.01
C LEU A 231 -23.51 10.13 6.97
N ASP A 232 -24.35 10.49 6.00
CA ASP A 232 -24.54 9.72 4.78
C ASP A 232 -23.80 10.40 3.62
N ILE A 233 -22.57 9.94 3.39
CA ILE A 233 -21.69 10.40 2.31
C ILE A 233 -21.78 9.37 1.17
N PRO A 234 -22.24 9.72 -0.04
CA PRO A 234 -22.25 8.78 -1.17
C PRO A 234 -20.86 8.19 -1.43
N GLU A 235 -20.77 6.92 -1.86
CA GLU A 235 -19.49 6.24 -2.09
C GLU A 235 -18.57 7.02 -3.06
N ASN A 236 -19.16 7.59 -4.11
CA ASN A 236 -18.45 8.39 -5.11
C ASN A 236 -17.85 9.68 -4.54
N ASP A 237 -18.37 10.19 -3.43
CA ASP A 237 -17.92 11.43 -2.80
C ASP A 237 -16.88 11.19 -1.69
N VAL A 238 -16.68 9.94 -1.24
CA VAL A 238 -15.83 9.62 -0.07
C VAL A 238 -14.40 10.14 -0.21
N LEU A 239 -13.78 10.00 -1.38
CA LEU A 239 -12.41 10.47 -1.62
C LEU A 239 -12.31 12.01 -1.63
N GLU A 240 -13.34 12.70 -2.10
CA GLU A 240 -13.39 14.16 -2.06
C GLU A 240 -13.67 14.69 -0.65
N VAL A 241 -14.53 14.02 0.11
CA VAL A 241 -14.71 14.35 1.53
C VAL A 241 -13.42 14.06 2.31
N LEU A 242 -12.67 13.01 1.98
CA LEU A 242 -11.35 12.74 2.56
C LEU A 242 -10.37 13.88 2.28
N ALA A 243 -10.33 14.38 1.05
CA ALA A 243 -9.53 15.53 0.66
C ALA A 243 -9.91 16.80 1.44
N ALA A 244 -11.20 17.10 1.52
CA ALA A 244 -11.72 18.24 2.26
C ALA A 244 -11.46 18.10 3.78
N ALA A 245 -11.61 16.91 4.35
CA ALA A 245 -11.31 16.65 5.76
C ALA A 245 -9.84 16.89 6.07
N SER A 246 -8.93 16.46 5.19
CA SER A 246 -7.50 16.77 5.31
C SER A 246 -7.24 18.27 5.24
N PHE A 247 -7.83 18.97 4.25
CA PHE A 247 -7.71 20.42 4.09
C PHE A 247 -8.19 21.21 5.33
N PHE A 248 -9.35 20.85 5.87
CA PHE A 248 -9.92 21.46 7.08
C PHE A 248 -9.34 20.92 8.40
N GLN A 249 -8.36 20.01 8.33
CA GLN A 249 -7.67 19.40 9.48
C GLN A 249 -8.61 18.66 10.44
N LEU A 250 -9.55 17.91 9.86
CA LEU A 250 -10.58 17.14 10.56
C LEU A 250 -10.20 15.65 10.60
N LEU A 251 -9.21 15.31 11.43
CA LEU A 251 -8.66 13.95 11.49
C LEU A 251 -9.73 12.86 11.72
N PRO A 252 -10.75 13.01 12.61
CA PRO A 252 -11.76 11.97 12.78
C PRO A 252 -12.61 11.73 11.53
N LEU A 253 -12.98 12.81 10.81
CA LEU A 253 -13.70 12.71 9.54
C LEU A 253 -12.82 12.08 8.46
N GLN A 254 -11.53 12.45 8.41
CA GLN A 254 -10.58 11.82 7.51
C GLN A 254 -10.48 10.31 7.75
N ARG A 255 -10.39 9.89 9.01
CA ARG A 255 -10.33 8.46 9.40
C ARG A 255 -11.62 7.71 9.10
N PHE A 256 -12.77 8.36 9.26
CA PHE A 256 -14.04 7.82 8.81
C PHE A 256 -14.05 7.57 7.30
N CYS A 257 -13.58 8.53 6.51
CA CYS A 257 -13.48 8.37 5.06
C CYS A 257 -12.46 7.29 4.66
N GLU A 258 -11.33 7.17 5.38
CA GLU A 258 -10.36 6.09 5.17
C GLU A 258 -11.00 4.71 5.36
N ALA A 259 -11.75 4.51 6.45
CA ALA A 259 -12.43 3.25 6.74
C ALA A 259 -13.51 2.90 5.70
N ARG A 260 -14.20 3.92 5.16
CA ARG A 260 -15.21 3.73 4.12
C ARG A 260 -14.59 3.44 2.76
N ALA A 261 -13.58 4.22 2.36
CA ALA A 261 -12.86 4.02 1.10
C ALA A 261 -12.19 2.64 1.03
N ALA A 262 -11.62 2.16 2.14
CA ALA A 262 -10.99 0.83 2.17
C ALA A 262 -11.96 -0.31 1.81
N LYS A 263 -13.25 -0.18 2.15
CA LYS A 263 -14.27 -1.20 1.85
C LYS A 263 -14.70 -1.24 0.39
N THR A 264 -14.45 -0.15 -0.35
CA THR A 264 -14.84 -0.03 -1.76
C THR A 264 -13.66 -0.21 -2.71
N VAL A 265 -12.45 -0.49 -2.20
CA VAL A 265 -11.28 -0.73 -3.04
C VAL A 265 -11.48 -1.99 -3.89
N ASP A 266 -11.21 -1.86 -5.17
CA ASP A 266 -11.24 -2.95 -6.14
C ASP A 266 -10.09 -2.83 -7.17
N LEU A 267 -10.08 -3.71 -8.17
CA LEU A 267 -9.06 -3.72 -9.22
C LEU A 267 -9.08 -2.45 -10.10
N HIS A 268 -10.21 -1.74 -10.19
CA HIS A 268 -10.40 -0.61 -11.08
C HIS A 268 -10.00 0.72 -10.41
N ASN A 269 -10.31 0.87 -9.12
CA ASN A 269 -10.18 2.13 -8.41
C ASN A 269 -8.92 2.24 -7.53
N LEU A 270 -8.18 1.13 -7.33
CA LEU A 270 -7.01 1.07 -6.43
C LEU A 270 -6.04 2.23 -6.64
N VAL A 271 -5.66 2.54 -7.87
CA VAL A 271 -4.65 3.59 -8.15
C VAL A 271 -5.16 4.96 -7.74
N SER A 272 -6.43 5.26 -8.01
CA SER A 272 -7.05 6.52 -7.59
C SER A 272 -7.09 6.65 -6.07
N VAL A 273 -7.53 5.59 -5.37
CA VAL A 273 -7.61 5.55 -3.90
C VAL A 273 -6.20 5.69 -3.29
N TYR A 274 -5.21 4.98 -3.82
CA TYR A 274 -3.82 5.03 -3.37
C TYR A 274 -3.24 6.45 -3.48
N ILE A 275 -3.46 7.12 -4.62
CA ILE A 275 -2.98 8.50 -4.84
C ILE A 275 -3.65 9.45 -3.84
N HIS A 276 -4.97 9.36 -3.63
CA HIS A 276 -5.66 10.18 -2.64
C HIS A 276 -5.12 9.94 -1.23
N ALA A 277 -4.97 8.66 -0.83
CA ALA A 277 -4.42 8.30 0.47
C ALA A 277 -3.03 8.90 0.68
N LYS A 278 -2.17 8.86 -0.34
CA LYS A 278 -0.82 9.42 -0.31
C LYS A 278 -0.81 10.96 -0.24
N VAL A 279 -1.59 11.63 -1.09
CA VAL A 279 -1.63 13.10 -1.21
C VAL A 279 -2.16 13.73 0.07
N TYR A 280 -3.20 13.15 0.67
CA TYR A 280 -3.89 13.72 1.82
C TYR A 280 -3.43 13.16 3.18
N GLY A 281 -2.39 12.32 3.20
CA GLY A 281 -1.82 11.77 4.43
C GLY A 281 -2.71 10.75 5.14
N ALA A 282 -3.58 10.06 4.40
CA ALA A 282 -4.49 9.03 4.90
C ALA A 282 -3.73 7.70 5.06
N THR A 283 -2.99 7.59 6.17
CA THR A 283 -2.01 6.52 6.39
C THR A 283 -2.59 5.11 6.48
N GLN A 284 -3.76 4.93 7.09
CA GLN A 284 -4.34 3.59 7.25
C GLN A 284 -4.90 3.10 5.92
N LEU A 285 -5.56 3.99 5.18
CA LEU A 285 -6.00 3.67 3.81
C LEU A 285 -4.82 3.37 2.89
N LEU A 286 -3.70 4.09 3.04
CA LEU A 286 -2.50 3.85 2.24
C LEU A 286 -1.90 2.45 2.53
N GLU A 287 -1.79 2.07 3.80
CA GLU A 287 -1.34 0.73 4.20
C GLU A 287 -2.30 -0.36 3.71
N TYR A 288 -3.62 -0.11 3.76
CA TYR A 288 -4.62 -1.02 3.21
C TYR A 288 -4.45 -1.20 1.69
N CYS A 289 -4.29 -0.11 0.94
CA CYS A 289 -4.07 -0.18 -0.52
C CYS A 289 -2.79 -0.95 -0.86
N GLN A 290 -1.73 -0.80 -0.07
CA GLN A 290 -0.49 -1.57 -0.24
C GLN A 290 -0.69 -3.07 0.00
N GLY A 291 -1.45 -3.42 1.04
CA GLY A 291 -1.83 -4.80 1.32
C GLY A 291 -2.68 -5.40 0.21
N PHE A 292 -3.70 -4.65 -0.25
CA PHE A 292 -4.56 -5.07 -1.35
C PHE A 292 -3.79 -5.26 -2.66
N LEU A 293 -2.84 -4.36 -2.93
CA LEU A 293 -1.94 -4.45 -4.09
C LEU A 293 -1.08 -5.72 -4.01
N LEU A 294 -0.44 -5.99 -2.87
CA LEU A 294 0.37 -7.19 -2.67
C LEU A 294 -0.46 -8.47 -2.79
N GLN A 295 -1.68 -8.49 -2.26
CA GLN A 295 -2.55 -9.66 -2.31
C GLN A 295 -3.06 -9.97 -3.73
N ASN A 296 -3.21 -8.94 -4.58
CA ASN A 296 -3.81 -9.07 -5.92
C ASN A 296 -2.85 -8.65 -7.04
N MET A 297 -1.54 -8.66 -6.79
CA MET A 297 -0.54 -8.03 -7.68
C MET A 297 -0.58 -8.59 -9.10
N VAL A 298 -0.71 -9.91 -9.26
CA VAL A 298 -0.81 -10.56 -10.59
C VAL A 298 -2.05 -10.08 -11.34
N ALA A 299 -3.21 -10.07 -10.71
CA ALA A 299 -4.45 -9.61 -11.32
C ALA A 299 -4.37 -8.11 -11.68
N LEU A 300 -3.82 -7.29 -10.80
CA LEU A 300 -3.67 -5.85 -11.00
C LEU A 300 -2.71 -5.50 -12.14
N LEU A 301 -1.61 -6.25 -12.29
CA LEU A 301 -0.64 -6.06 -13.36
C LEU A 301 -1.15 -6.55 -14.73
N THR A 302 -2.14 -7.44 -14.74
CA THR A 302 -2.75 -7.97 -15.98
C THR A 302 -4.06 -7.26 -16.34
N TYR A 303 -4.69 -6.58 -15.39
CA TYR A 303 -5.95 -5.87 -15.58
C TYR A 303 -5.76 -4.62 -16.46
N ASP A 304 -4.88 -3.70 -16.06
CA ASP A 304 -4.54 -2.52 -16.86
C ASP A 304 -3.12 -1.97 -16.56
N ASP A 305 -2.72 -0.95 -17.34
CA ASP A 305 -1.42 -0.30 -17.19
C ASP A 305 -1.34 0.70 -16.02
N SER A 306 -2.45 1.00 -15.33
CA SER A 306 -2.47 2.02 -14.29
C SER A 306 -1.55 1.65 -13.12
N VAL A 307 -1.56 0.38 -12.72
CA VAL A 307 -0.69 -0.15 -11.66
C VAL A 307 0.75 -0.23 -12.13
N LYS A 308 1.00 -0.63 -13.38
CA LYS A 308 2.36 -0.58 -13.98
C LYS A 308 2.93 0.84 -13.94
N ARG A 309 2.12 1.86 -14.28
CA ARG A 309 2.51 3.28 -14.17
C ARG A 309 2.72 3.72 -12.72
N LEU A 310 1.93 3.22 -11.78
CA LEU A 310 2.11 3.51 -10.35
C LEU A 310 3.44 2.93 -9.82
N LEU A 311 3.79 1.70 -10.21
CA LEU A 311 4.99 1.00 -9.73
C LEU A 311 6.28 1.45 -10.44
N PHE A 312 6.22 1.62 -11.76
CA PHE A 312 7.37 1.81 -12.64
C PHE A 312 7.41 3.19 -13.33
N GLY A 313 6.41 4.04 -13.09
CA GLY A 313 6.34 5.37 -13.68
C GLY A 313 7.54 6.25 -13.33
N LYS A 314 7.81 7.24 -14.20
CA LYS A 314 8.90 8.21 -13.98
C LYS A 314 8.73 8.87 -12.60
N ARG A 315 9.78 8.76 -11.78
CA ARG A 315 9.81 9.14 -10.37
C ARG A 315 9.19 10.51 -10.13
N LEU A 316 8.05 10.57 -9.45
CA LEU A 316 7.66 11.77 -8.70
C LEU A 316 8.55 11.83 -7.44
N PRO A 317 9.11 12.99 -7.07
CA PRO A 317 9.90 13.12 -5.85
C PRO A 317 9.08 12.66 -4.63
N GLY A 318 9.61 11.72 -3.84
CA GLY A 318 8.91 11.11 -2.70
C GLY A 318 8.03 9.88 -3.02
N HIS A 319 8.02 9.41 -4.27
CA HIS A 319 7.21 8.29 -4.74
C HIS A 319 8.01 6.98 -4.77
N ASN A 320 8.20 6.34 -3.61
CA ASN A 320 8.82 5.01 -3.50
C ASN A 320 7.76 3.94 -3.18
N VAL A 321 6.90 3.63 -4.16
CA VAL A 321 5.81 2.65 -3.98
C VAL A 321 6.38 1.28 -3.67
N LEU A 322 7.34 0.79 -4.46
CA LEU A 322 7.98 -0.52 -4.25
C LEU A 322 8.63 -0.63 -2.86
N GLY A 323 9.27 0.43 -2.34
CA GLY A 323 9.81 0.41 -0.99
C GLY A 323 8.74 0.36 0.10
N ALA A 324 7.60 1.03 -0.11
CA ALA A 324 6.48 0.96 0.81
C ALA A 324 5.80 -0.43 0.78
N LEU A 325 5.66 -1.04 -0.40
CA LEU A 325 5.19 -2.42 -0.54
C LEU A 325 6.12 -3.42 0.15
N LEU A 326 7.44 -3.27 -0.01
CA LEU A 326 8.43 -4.09 0.70
C LEU A 326 8.24 -3.99 2.21
N THR A 327 8.15 -2.77 2.75
CA THR A 327 7.94 -2.55 4.20
C THR A 327 6.63 -3.19 4.68
N THR A 328 5.56 -3.06 3.90
CA THR A 328 4.25 -3.65 4.23
C THR A 328 4.28 -5.17 4.21
N LEU A 329 4.96 -5.78 3.24
CA LEU A 329 5.16 -7.23 3.19
C LEU A 329 6.00 -7.74 4.36
N GLN A 330 7.12 -7.08 4.67
CA GLN A 330 7.97 -7.42 5.82
C GLN A 330 7.17 -7.40 7.12
N LYS A 331 6.43 -6.30 7.40
CA LYS A 331 5.57 -6.17 8.58
C LYS A 331 4.52 -7.28 8.66
N ARG A 332 3.88 -7.62 7.53
CA ARG A 332 2.84 -8.67 7.46
C ARG A 332 3.41 -10.03 7.84
N ILE A 333 4.56 -10.40 7.27
CA ILE A 333 5.25 -11.67 7.57
C ILE A 333 5.69 -11.73 9.03
N GLU A 334 6.27 -10.66 9.57
CA GLU A 334 6.68 -10.61 10.98
C GLU A 334 5.50 -10.74 11.94
N THR A 335 4.38 -10.10 11.61
CA THR A 335 3.15 -10.17 12.42
C THR A 335 2.63 -11.61 12.48
N ARG A 336 2.55 -12.30 11.33
CA ARG A 336 2.14 -13.71 11.26
C ARG A 336 3.08 -14.63 12.05
N LYS A 337 4.39 -14.43 11.91
CA LYS A 337 5.40 -15.19 12.65
C LYS A 337 5.29 -15.02 14.17
N ASN A 338 4.95 -13.82 14.64
CA ASN A 338 4.75 -13.58 16.07
C ASN A 338 3.46 -14.20 16.61
N GLN A 339 2.42 -14.32 15.78
CA GLN A 339 1.17 -15.00 16.13
C GLN A 339 1.29 -16.53 16.13
N ALA A 340 2.16 -17.08 15.28
CA ALA A 340 2.40 -18.52 15.18
C ALA A 340 3.26 -19.12 16.31
N LYS A 341 3.90 -18.28 17.15
CA LYS A 341 4.63 -18.78 18.33
C LYS A 341 3.64 -19.13 19.44
N PRO A 342 3.64 -20.38 19.96
CA PRO A 342 2.82 -20.70 21.12
C PRO A 342 3.26 -19.85 22.30
N ARG A 343 2.27 -19.31 23.02
CA ARG A 343 2.42 -18.45 24.18
C ARG A 343 2.96 -19.20 25.40
#